data_AF-A0A0J6SUW4-F1
#
_entry.id   AF-A0A0J6SUW4-F1
#
_cell.length_a   1.000
_cell.length_b   1.000
_cell.length_c   1.000
_cell.angle_alpha   90.00
_cell.angle_beta   90.00
_cell.angle_gamma   90.00
#
_symmetry.space_group_name_H-M   'P 1'
#
loop_
_entity.id
_entity.type
_entity.pdbx_description
1 polymer ?
#
loop_
_entity_poly.entity_id
_entity_poly.type
_entity_poly.pdbx_seq_one_letter_code
_entity_poly.pdbx_strand_id
1 'polypeptide(L)'
;MTQHVAPPLVLIPESAPFNTDQRAWLSGYFAALLGPAVEGATALGAGEAPGGPALADNGDAPWHDPSMPLDDRMSLAKDRSEPQKLMAAMAQQDCGQCGYNCADYANALFLKKEERLNLCQPGGKETLRMLKKLEAEFGTAAPAGAASAASDDAPKAEAPVGPYGLCRENPAEAVFLSRRRLNAPGGEKETWHIEIDLAGTGIDYVVGDSLGLFPANAPALADAVIAELGARPERVIATKLGEKTLREHLLTNYSLGSAPDGLFQLLSLLTSGAQRKKAQALSAGEDPDGDSAWLDVLGALHKFPGARPDAEVFLEALDELQPRLYSISSSPKADPGRVSLTVDAVRYSHRSRLRLGVASTHLGERLSETAKVKVYLQKAHGFGLPENPETPVVMVGPGTGIAPFRAFLRERAAIKAPGKNWLFFGHQRQASDFFYRDELQGLKDQGVLTRLSLAWSRDGGEKTYVQDRMRENGRELWRWFEEGAHFYVCGDAKRMAKDVERAIIDVAATHGGKNPDEAVAYLAALKKANRYQADVY
;
A
#
# COMPACT_ATOMS: atom_id res chain seq x y z
N MET A 1 -25.41 45.42 35.89
CA MET A 1 -24.03 45.51 35.37
C MET A 1 -24.06 45.07 33.93
N THR A 2 -24.11 46.02 33.00
CA THR A 2 -24.01 45.78 31.56
C THR A 2 -22.59 45.28 31.25
N GLN A 3 -22.46 44.03 30.78
CA GLN A 3 -21.19 43.53 30.25
C GLN A 3 -20.90 44.27 28.95
N HIS A 4 -19.88 45.11 28.95
CA HIS A 4 -19.29 45.66 27.74
C HIS A 4 -18.61 44.51 26.98
N VAL A 5 -19.26 44.00 25.93
CA VAL A 5 -18.57 43.22 24.90
C VAL A 5 -17.81 44.23 24.04
N ALA A 6 -16.49 44.22 24.12
CA ALA A 6 -15.67 45.01 23.20
C ALA A 6 -15.93 44.53 21.76
N PRO A 7 -16.10 45.43 20.78
CA PRO A 7 -16.32 45.02 19.39
C PRO A 7 -15.10 44.24 18.89
N PRO A 8 -15.31 43.20 18.05
CA PRO A 8 -14.21 42.41 17.51
C PRO A 8 -13.30 43.29 16.66
N LEU A 9 -11.99 43.13 16.83
CA LEU A 9 -10.97 43.81 16.02
C LEU A 9 -11.12 43.37 14.56
N VAL A 10 -11.60 44.27 13.68
CA VAL A 10 -11.71 44.01 12.24
C VAL A 10 -10.38 44.39 11.58
N LEU A 11 -9.50 43.40 11.41
CA LEU A 11 -8.18 43.58 10.76
C LEU A 11 -8.25 43.45 9.23
N ILE A 12 -9.28 42.78 8.71
CA ILE A 12 -9.48 42.56 7.27
C ILE A 12 -10.68 43.40 6.79
N PRO A 13 -10.51 44.34 5.85
CA PRO A 13 -11.59 45.16 5.33
C PRO A 13 -12.73 44.33 4.71
N GLU A 14 -13.95 44.85 4.74
CA GLU A 14 -15.10 44.22 4.07
C GLU A 14 -14.93 44.15 2.55
N SER A 15 -14.13 45.04 1.96
CA SER A 15 -13.79 45.04 0.54
C SER A 15 -12.83 43.91 0.13
N ALA A 16 -12.28 43.15 1.08
CA ALA A 16 -11.45 41.99 0.78
C ALA A 16 -12.32 40.81 0.28
N PRO A 17 -11.85 40.02 -0.70
CA PRO A 17 -12.63 38.98 -1.38
C PRO A 17 -12.77 37.69 -0.55
N PHE A 18 -13.13 37.82 0.72
CA PHE A 18 -13.34 36.73 1.66
C PHE A 18 -14.79 36.72 2.14
N ASN A 19 -15.35 35.52 2.32
CA ASN A 19 -16.64 35.39 3.00
C ASN A 19 -16.49 35.66 4.51
N THR A 20 -17.62 35.73 5.22
CA THR A 20 -17.65 36.10 6.65
C THR A 20 -16.79 35.18 7.51
N ASP A 21 -16.84 33.87 7.27
CA ASP A 21 -16.11 32.87 8.06
C ASP A 21 -14.60 32.91 7.79
N GLN A 22 -14.22 33.05 6.53
CA GLN A 22 -12.82 33.25 6.12
C GLN A 22 -12.24 34.53 6.71
N ARG A 23 -13.01 35.62 6.72
CA ARG A 23 -12.60 36.91 7.30
C ARG A 23 -12.41 36.80 8.81
N ALA A 24 -13.29 36.07 9.50
CA ALA A 24 -13.17 35.83 10.94
C ALA A 24 -11.93 34.99 11.29
N TRP A 25 -11.69 33.91 10.55
CA TRP A 25 -10.50 33.07 10.73
C TRP A 25 -9.20 33.84 10.46
N LEU A 26 -9.12 34.57 9.35
CA LEU A 26 -7.95 35.38 8.99
C LEU A 26 -7.68 36.49 10.01
N SER A 27 -8.72 37.15 10.49
CA SER A 27 -8.58 38.19 11.52
C SER A 27 -8.04 37.61 12.83
N GLY A 28 -8.50 36.41 13.23
CA GLY A 28 -7.94 35.69 14.37
C GLY A 28 -6.48 35.27 14.18
N TYR A 29 -6.13 34.79 12.98
CA TYR A 29 -4.76 34.43 12.63
C TYR A 29 -3.80 35.64 12.68
N PHE A 30 -4.17 36.78 12.07
CA PHE A 30 -3.34 37.98 12.11
C PHE A 30 -3.27 38.62 13.49
N ALA A 31 -4.34 38.57 14.27
CA ALA A 31 -4.31 39.00 15.67
C ALA A 31 -3.31 38.18 16.50
N ALA A 32 -3.23 36.86 16.26
CA ALA A 32 -2.25 36.00 16.91
C ALA A 32 -0.81 36.27 16.42
N LEU A 33 -0.64 36.55 15.12
CA LEU A 33 0.67 36.82 14.51
C LEU A 33 1.27 38.17 14.93
N LEU A 34 0.43 39.18 15.18
CA LEU A 34 0.87 40.55 15.48
C LEU A 34 1.24 40.77 16.95
N GLY A 35 1.03 39.79 17.83
CA GLY A 35 1.53 39.83 19.22
C GLY A 35 1.14 41.10 19.99
N PRO A 36 1.90 41.51 21.03
CA PRO A 36 1.47 42.50 22.04
C PRO A 36 1.46 43.96 21.55
N ALA A 37 1.42 44.20 20.24
CA ALA A 37 1.29 45.54 19.68
C ALA A 37 -0.13 46.13 19.81
N VAL A 38 -1.07 45.42 20.44
CA VAL A 38 -2.45 45.88 20.69
C VAL A 38 -2.80 45.60 22.16
N GLU A 39 -2.80 46.64 23.00
CA GLU A 39 -3.29 46.55 24.38
C GLU A 39 -4.77 46.15 24.38
N GLY A 40 -5.09 45.00 24.97
CA GLY A 40 -6.46 44.50 25.14
C GLY A 40 -6.76 43.12 24.54
N ALA A 41 -5.81 42.50 23.83
CA ALA A 41 -5.97 41.13 23.33
C ALA A 41 -5.49 40.10 24.37
N THR A 42 -6.41 39.49 25.11
CA THR A 42 -6.13 38.25 25.84
C THR A 42 -5.93 37.13 24.83
N ALA A 43 -4.72 36.57 24.78
CA ALA A 43 -4.46 35.34 24.05
C ALA A 43 -5.33 34.21 24.62
N LEU A 44 -6.05 33.49 23.76
CA LEU A 44 -6.60 32.18 24.14
C LEU A 44 -5.43 31.29 24.56
N GLY A 45 -5.53 30.72 25.76
CA GLY A 45 -4.51 29.83 26.29
C GLY A 45 -4.23 28.68 25.31
N ALA A 46 -2.97 28.27 25.22
CA ALA A 46 -2.57 27.11 24.44
C ALA A 46 -3.35 25.88 24.93
N GLY A 47 -4.39 25.49 24.19
CA GLY A 47 -5.31 24.43 24.58
C GLY A 47 -6.64 24.40 23.84
N GLU A 48 -7.10 25.49 23.23
CA GLU A 48 -8.39 25.51 22.51
C GLU A 48 -8.22 26.04 21.08
N ALA A 49 -7.80 25.14 20.18
CA ALA A 49 -8.08 25.30 18.76
C ALA A 49 -9.60 25.08 18.53
N PRO A 50 -10.23 25.73 17.53
CA PRO A 50 -11.65 25.52 17.23
C PRO A 50 -11.89 24.02 16.98
N GLY A 51 -12.74 23.42 17.81
CA GLY A 51 -12.85 21.98 18.02
C GLY A 51 -13.24 21.20 16.77
N GLY A 52 -12.24 20.62 16.11
CA GLY A 52 -12.37 19.42 15.30
C GLY A 52 -11.62 18.26 15.98
N PRO A 53 -12.03 16.99 15.78
CA PRO A 53 -11.29 15.84 16.29
C PRO A 53 -9.85 15.87 15.76
N ALA A 54 -8.88 15.58 16.63
CA ALA A 54 -7.49 15.43 16.20
C ALA A 54 -7.38 14.25 15.21
N LEU A 55 -7.04 14.58 13.96
CA LEU A 55 -6.82 13.62 12.89
C LEU A 55 -5.57 12.77 13.18
N ALA A 56 -5.52 11.58 12.59
CA ALA A 56 -4.37 10.72 12.68
C ALA A 56 -3.19 11.30 11.89
N ASP A 57 -1.99 11.16 12.44
CA ASP A 57 -0.71 11.40 11.76
C ASP A 57 0.28 10.27 12.10
N ASN A 58 1.35 10.18 11.31
CA ASN A 58 2.42 9.20 11.53
C ASN A 58 3.42 9.61 12.65
N GLY A 59 3.32 10.83 13.18
CA GLY A 59 4.28 11.40 14.12
C GLY A 59 4.08 10.92 15.57
N ASP A 60 2.83 10.79 16.02
CA ASP A 60 2.46 10.25 17.35
C ASP A 60 1.76 8.89 17.23
N ALA A 61 2.41 7.96 16.52
CA ALA A 61 1.89 6.61 16.26
C ALA A 61 2.91 5.53 16.68
N PRO A 62 3.04 5.20 17.98
CA PRO A 62 3.95 4.14 18.44
C PRO A 62 3.59 2.73 17.90
N TRP A 63 2.38 2.57 17.36
CA TRP A 63 1.91 1.36 16.68
C TRP A 63 2.29 1.31 15.19
N HIS A 64 2.88 2.36 14.61
CA HIS A 64 3.26 2.43 13.18
C HIS A 64 4.51 1.58 12.89
N ASP A 65 4.34 0.27 13.03
CA ASP A 65 5.32 -0.77 12.74
C ASP A 65 4.62 -1.92 11.99
N PRO A 66 4.93 -2.15 10.70
CA PRO A 66 4.36 -3.24 9.90
C PRO A 66 4.56 -4.64 10.48
N SER A 67 5.57 -4.83 11.34
CA SER A 67 5.88 -6.11 11.97
C SER A 67 5.07 -6.35 13.24
N MET A 68 4.36 -5.33 13.75
CA MET A 68 3.58 -5.41 14.98
C MET A 68 2.22 -6.10 14.73
N PRO A 69 1.87 -7.14 15.50
CA PRO A 69 0.56 -7.77 15.45
C PRO A 69 -0.59 -6.76 15.66
N LEU A 70 -1.74 -7.03 15.04
CA LEU A 70 -2.92 -6.16 15.12
C LEU A 70 -3.36 -5.92 16.57
N ASP A 71 -3.42 -6.97 17.39
CA ASP A 71 -3.90 -6.87 18.77
C ASP A 71 -2.98 -6.00 19.64
N ASP A 72 -1.66 -6.06 19.41
CA ASP A 72 -0.68 -5.22 20.10
C ASP A 72 -0.85 -3.74 19.69
N ARG A 73 -1.03 -3.48 18.40
CA ARG A 73 -1.31 -2.13 17.88
C ARG A 73 -2.59 -1.55 18.48
N MET A 74 -3.66 -2.34 18.51
CA MET A 74 -4.93 -1.93 19.09
C MET A 74 -4.82 -1.68 20.60
N SER A 75 -3.97 -2.43 21.30
CA SER A 75 -3.71 -2.22 22.73
C SER A 75 -3.00 -0.88 22.98
N LEU A 76 -2.03 -0.50 22.13
CA LEU A 76 -1.36 0.81 22.21
C LEU A 76 -2.29 1.98 21.85
N ALA A 77 -3.28 1.75 21.00
CA ALA A 77 -4.23 2.76 20.55
C ALA A 77 -5.53 2.84 21.38
N LYS A 78 -5.66 2.02 22.44
CA LYS A 78 -6.92 1.86 23.20
C LYS A 78 -7.51 3.17 23.73
N ASP A 79 -6.63 4.08 24.18
CA ASP A 79 -7.02 5.37 24.78
C ASP A 79 -6.79 6.56 23.82
N ARG A 80 -6.56 6.28 22.53
CA ARG A 80 -6.31 7.28 21.48
C ARG A 80 -7.60 7.75 20.80
N SER A 81 -7.51 8.78 19.95
CA SER A 81 -8.66 9.30 19.20
C SER A 81 -9.24 8.27 18.22
N GLU A 82 -10.49 8.46 17.77
CA GLU A 82 -11.11 7.55 16.79
C GLU A 82 -10.31 7.43 15.49
N PRO A 83 -9.81 8.53 14.87
CA PRO A 83 -8.89 8.43 13.73
C PRO A 83 -7.63 7.61 14.02
N GLN A 84 -7.04 7.77 15.20
CA GLN A 84 -5.84 7.03 15.59
C GLN A 84 -6.11 5.54 15.80
N LYS A 85 -7.28 5.18 16.35
CA LYS A 85 -7.73 3.78 16.45
C LYS A 85 -7.97 3.16 15.08
N LEU A 86 -8.60 3.89 14.16
CA LEU A 86 -8.77 3.46 12.77
C LEU A 86 -7.42 3.24 12.10
N MET A 87 -6.49 4.19 12.26
CA MET A 87 -5.12 4.06 11.75
C MET A 87 -4.44 2.83 12.34
N ALA A 88 -4.49 2.64 13.66
CA ALA A 88 -3.88 1.51 14.35
C ALA A 88 -4.43 0.16 13.91
N ALA A 89 -5.63 0.08 13.32
CA ALA A 89 -6.18 -1.15 12.75
C ALA A 89 -5.59 -1.51 11.37
N MET A 90 -4.96 -0.56 10.66
CA MET A 90 -4.38 -0.76 9.32
C MET A 90 -3.07 -1.56 9.34
N ALA A 91 -2.49 -1.94 8.20
CA ALA A 91 -1.25 -2.72 8.16
C ALA A 91 0.04 -1.95 8.50
N GLN A 92 -0.01 -0.62 8.66
CA GLN A 92 1.13 0.25 8.98
C GLN A 92 2.27 0.31 7.94
N GLN A 93 2.01 -0.12 6.71
CA GLN A 93 3.04 -0.16 5.65
C GLN A 93 3.15 1.11 4.82
N ASP A 94 2.16 2.00 4.87
CA ASP A 94 2.03 3.18 3.98
C ASP A 94 2.24 2.88 2.48
N CYS A 95 1.96 1.64 2.08
CA CYS A 95 2.24 1.10 0.75
C CYS A 95 1.43 1.76 -0.39
N GLY A 96 0.46 2.63 -0.09
CA GLY A 96 -0.39 3.29 -1.09
C GLY A 96 -1.38 2.39 -1.82
N GLN A 97 -1.46 1.08 -1.52
CA GLN A 97 -2.32 0.12 -2.26
C GLN A 97 -3.82 0.49 -2.23
N CYS A 98 -4.26 1.16 -1.15
CA CYS A 98 -5.61 1.67 -1.02
C CYS A 98 -5.83 3.05 -1.66
N GLY A 99 -4.78 3.67 -2.23
CA GLY A 99 -4.77 5.07 -2.68
C GLY A 99 -4.34 6.07 -1.60
N TYR A 100 -4.03 5.60 -0.39
CA TYR A 100 -3.71 6.42 0.78
C TYR A 100 -2.49 5.87 1.53
N ASN A 101 -1.83 6.70 2.34
CA ASN A 101 -1.07 6.20 3.49
C ASN A 101 -2.05 5.78 4.62
N CYS A 102 -1.57 5.11 5.66
CA CYS A 102 -2.46 4.55 6.69
C CYS A 102 -3.22 5.63 7.46
N ALA A 103 -2.59 6.77 7.75
CA ALA A 103 -3.21 7.89 8.45
C ALA A 103 -4.31 8.54 7.59
N ASP A 104 -4.03 8.81 6.31
CA ASP A 104 -4.97 9.44 5.39
C ASP A 104 -6.19 8.55 5.13
N TYR A 105 -6.00 7.23 5.04
CA TYR A 105 -7.12 6.29 4.92
C TYR A 105 -8.01 6.33 6.17
N ALA A 106 -7.40 6.29 7.35
CA ALA A 106 -8.12 6.39 8.62
C ALA A 106 -8.90 7.70 8.74
N ASN A 107 -8.28 8.82 8.34
CA ASN A 107 -8.91 10.13 8.30
C ASN A 107 -10.06 10.18 7.30
N ALA A 108 -9.92 9.57 6.11
CA ALA A 108 -10.97 9.50 5.11
C ALA A 108 -12.18 8.69 5.58
N LEU A 109 -11.95 7.56 6.26
CA LEU A 109 -13.00 6.74 6.89
C LEU A 109 -13.71 7.51 8.00
N PHE A 110 -12.94 8.15 8.88
CA PHE A 110 -13.48 8.95 9.98
C PHE A 110 -14.36 10.11 9.48
N LEU A 111 -13.88 10.83 8.46
CA LEU A 111 -14.58 11.96 7.84
C LEU A 111 -15.70 11.51 6.87
N LYS A 112 -15.98 10.21 6.74
CA LYS A 112 -16.95 9.62 5.80
C LYS A 112 -16.74 10.06 4.34
N LYS A 113 -15.49 10.33 3.97
CA LYS A 113 -15.07 10.57 2.58
C LYS A 113 -14.77 9.26 1.84
N GLU A 114 -14.58 8.19 2.58
CA GLU A 114 -14.43 6.82 2.09
C GLU A 114 -15.32 5.90 2.92
N GLU A 115 -16.12 5.08 2.25
CA GLU A 115 -17.06 4.14 2.89
C GLU A 115 -16.52 2.69 2.84
N ARG A 116 -15.56 2.42 1.96
CA ARG A 116 -15.00 1.08 1.75
C ARG A 116 -13.98 0.78 2.85
N LEU A 117 -14.32 -0.13 3.77
CA LEU A 117 -13.44 -0.59 4.85
C LEU A 117 -12.43 -1.67 4.42
N ASN A 118 -12.55 -2.21 3.20
CA ASN A 118 -11.77 -3.36 2.73
C ASN A 118 -10.56 -2.97 1.85
N LEU A 119 -10.19 -1.68 1.79
CA LEU A 119 -9.12 -1.23 0.90
C LEU A 119 -7.71 -1.56 1.41
N CYS A 120 -7.53 -1.79 2.72
CA CYS A 120 -6.23 -2.17 3.29
C CYS A 120 -5.83 -3.60 2.87
N GLN A 121 -5.30 -3.75 1.66
CA GLN A 121 -4.86 -5.01 1.08
C GLN A 121 -3.88 -5.81 1.98
N PRO A 122 -2.77 -5.22 2.48
CA PRO A 122 -1.84 -5.95 3.33
C PRO A 122 -2.44 -6.37 4.69
N GLY A 123 -3.44 -5.63 5.18
CA GLY A 123 -4.15 -5.94 6.43
C GLY A 123 -5.25 -6.99 6.26
N GLY A 124 -5.80 -7.10 5.05
CA GLY A 124 -6.74 -8.15 4.67
C GLY A 124 -7.97 -8.23 5.58
N LYS A 125 -8.42 -9.46 5.85
CA LYS A 125 -9.64 -9.72 6.65
C LYS A 125 -9.52 -9.27 8.09
N GLU A 126 -8.35 -9.38 8.70
CA GLU A 126 -8.14 -8.98 10.10
C GLU A 126 -8.39 -7.49 10.28
N THR A 127 -7.78 -6.66 9.41
CA THR A 127 -8.05 -5.22 9.37
C THR A 127 -9.52 -4.92 9.07
N LEU A 128 -10.12 -5.56 8.06
CA LEU A 128 -11.53 -5.34 7.73
C LEU A 128 -12.46 -5.60 8.93
N ARG A 129 -12.26 -6.71 9.64
CA ARG A 129 -13.06 -7.06 10.82
C ARG A 129 -12.86 -6.06 11.96
N MET A 130 -11.61 -5.65 12.21
CA MET A 130 -11.32 -4.65 13.23
C MET A 130 -11.94 -3.29 12.89
N LEU A 131 -11.87 -2.85 11.63
CA LEU A 131 -12.51 -1.60 11.19
C LEU A 131 -14.03 -1.66 11.32
N LYS A 132 -14.67 -2.79 10.98
CA LYS A 132 -16.11 -2.98 11.22
C LYS A 132 -16.47 -2.93 12.70
N LYS A 133 -15.64 -3.54 13.56
CA LYS A 133 -15.81 -3.49 15.01
C LYS A 133 -15.72 -2.06 15.52
N LEU A 134 -14.70 -1.32 15.09
CA LEU A 134 -14.50 0.09 15.46
C LEU A 134 -15.66 0.97 14.96
N GLU A 135 -16.11 0.80 13.72
CA GLU A 135 -17.26 1.56 13.19
C GLU A 135 -18.54 1.30 14.00
N ALA A 136 -18.78 0.05 14.40
CA ALA A 136 -19.89 -0.28 15.29
C ALA A 136 -19.74 0.36 16.68
N GLU A 137 -18.53 0.34 17.26
CA GLU A 137 -18.25 0.98 18.54
C GLU A 137 -18.48 2.50 18.47
N PHE A 138 -17.95 3.18 17.45
CA PHE A 138 -18.14 4.62 17.26
C PHE A 138 -19.60 4.99 16.98
N GLY A 139 -20.31 4.17 16.18
CA GLY A 139 -21.73 4.35 15.90
C GLY A 139 -22.63 4.21 17.14
N THR A 140 -22.19 3.48 18.17
CA THR A 140 -22.91 3.37 19.45
C THR A 140 -22.60 4.50 20.45
N ALA A 141 -21.63 5.38 20.15
CA ALA A 141 -21.11 6.39 21.07
C ALA A 141 -21.45 7.86 20.72
N ALA A 142 -22.28 8.11 19.70
CA ALA A 142 -22.66 9.49 19.34
C ALA A 142 -23.59 10.12 20.40
N PRO A 143 -23.30 11.34 20.91
CA PRO A 143 -24.27 12.13 21.65
C PRO A 143 -25.39 12.58 20.70
N ALA A 144 -26.64 12.42 21.14
CA ALA A 144 -27.81 12.88 20.40
C ALA A 144 -27.74 14.39 20.13
N GLY A 145 -27.48 14.77 18.89
CA GLY A 145 -27.43 16.16 18.45
C GLY A 145 -27.58 16.27 16.93
N ALA A 146 -28.79 16.64 16.50
CA ALA A 146 -29.18 17.05 15.14
C ALA A 146 -29.18 16.00 14.02
N ALA A 147 -30.13 15.06 14.09
CA ALA A 147 -30.74 14.51 12.88
C ALA A 147 -31.89 15.44 12.46
N SER A 148 -31.70 16.29 11.45
CA SER A 148 -32.83 16.81 10.69
C SER A 148 -33.10 15.84 9.54
N ALA A 149 -34.27 15.19 9.56
CA ALA A 149 -34.76 14.42 8.44
C ALA A 149 -34.99 15.35 7.24
N ALA A 150 -34.13 15.23 6.23
CA ALA A 150 -34.35 15.76 4.90
C ALA A 150 -34.53 14.58 3.95
N SER A 151 -35.57 14.67 3.11
CA SER A 151 -36.01 13.67 2.15
C SER A 151 -34.91 13.33 1.13
N ASP A 152 -34.50 12.06 1.11
CA ASP A 152 -33.66 11.45 0.07
C ASP A 152 -34.48 11.23 -1.19
N ASP A 153 -34.45 12.19 -2.12
CA ASP A 153 -34.78 11.95 -3.54
C ASP A 153 -34.14 12.99 -4.47
N ALA A 154 -32.96 13.51 -4.09
CA ALA A 154 -32.11 14.27 -4.99
C ALA A 154 -30.97 13.35 -5.48
N PRO A 155 -30.65 13.32 -6.79
CA PRO A 155 -29.51 12.57 -7.27
C PRO A 155 -28.26 13.06 -6.56
N LYS A 156 -27.65 12.19 -5.76
CA LYS A 156 -26.35 12.41 -5.11
C LYS A 156 -25.37 12.77 -6.22
N ALA A 157 -24.91 14.01 -6.27
CA ALA A 157 -23.95 14.46 -7.27
C ALA A 157 -22.77 13.47 -7.27
N GLU A 158 -22.45 12.90 -8.44
CA GLU A 158 -21.31 12.00 -8.58
C GLU A 158 -20.06 12.71 -8.05
N ALA A 159 -19.39 12.09 -7.08
CA ALA A 159 -18.16 12.64 -6.52
C ALA A 159 -17.18 12.89 -7.67
N PRO A 160 -16.45 14.02 -7.67
CA PRO A 160 -15.51 14.33 -8.74
C PRO A 160 -14.52 13.18 -8.90
N VAL A 161 -14.52 12.56 -10.08
CA VAL A 161 -13.58 11.49 -10.39
C VAL A 161 -12.18 12.10 -10.33
N GLY A 162 -11.26 11.47 -9.58
CA GLY A 162 -9.90 11.99 -9.41
C GLY A 162 -9.13 12.14 -10.73
N PRO A 163 -7.90 12.66 -10.68
CA PRO A 163 -7.14 12.95 -11.90
C PRO A 163 -6.89 11.69 -12.75
N TYR A 164 -7.16 11.79 -14.05
CA TYR A 164 -7.02 10.68 -15.00
C TYR A 164 -5.60 10.11 -15.01
N GLY A 165 -5.49 8.78 -14.88
CA GLY A 165 -4.22 8.05 -14.81
C GLY A 165 -3.43 8.26 -13.51
N LEU A 166 -3.89 9.11 -12.60
CA LEU A 166 -3.18 9.49 -11.36
C LEU A 166 -3.95 9.09 -10.10
N CYS A 167 -5.10 8.42 -10.24
CA CYS A 167 -5.79 7.78 -9.13
C CYS A 167 -6.44 6.48 -9.57
N ARG A 168 -6.78 5.66 -8.58
CA ARG A 168 -7.45 4.37 -8.77
C ARG A 168 -8.82 4.53 -9.42
N GLU A 169 -9.57 5.56 -9.05
CA GLU A 169 -10.95 5.82 -9.49
C GLU A 169 -11.01 6.25 -10.96
N ASN A 170 -9.91 6.75 -11.53
CA ASN A 170 -9.81 7.22 -12.90
C ASN A 170 -8.59 6.63 -13.64
N PRO A 171 -8.49 5.31 -13.83
CA PRO A 171 -7.31 4.70 -14.42
C PRO A 171 -7.23 5.00 -15.92
N ALA A 172 -6.00 5.09 -16.43
CA ALA A 172 -5.74 5.18 -17.87
C ALA A 172 -5.66 3.79 -18.51
N GLU A 173 -5.93 3.72 -19.82
CA GLU A 173 -5.63 2.54 -20.62
C GLU A 173 -4.21 2.62 -21.17
N ALA A 174 -3.35 1.70 -20.75
CA ALA A 174 -1.98 1.52 -21.26
C ALA A 174 -1.87 0.22 -22.07
N VAL A 175 -0.78 0.07 -22.82
CA VAL A 175 -0.57 -1.11 -23.68
C VAL A 175 0.52 -2.00 -23.10
N PHE A 176 0.20 -3.27 -22.85
CA PHE A 176 1.20 -4.27 -22.50
C PHE A 176 2.12 -4.53 -23.70
N LEU A 177 3.42 -4.35 -23.52
CA LEU A 177 4.40 -4.51 -24.59
C LEU A 177 5.00 -5.90 -24.59
N SER A 178 5.67 -6.26 -23.50
CA SER A 178 6.49 -7.47 -23.47
C SER A 178 6.62 -8.03 -22.06
N ARG A 179 7.03 -9.29 -21.99
CA ARG A 179 7.57 -9.89 -20.76
C ARG A 179 8.80 -10.72 -21.06
N ARG A 180 9.74 -10.71 -20.12
CA ARG A 180 10.95 -11.55 -20.17
C ARG A 180 11.21 -12.17 -18.80
N ARG A 181 11.44 -13.48 -18.78
CA ARG A 181 11.77 -14.19 -17.55
C ARG A 181 13.13 -13.72 -17.03
N LEU A 182 13.21 -13.37 -15.75
CA LEU A 182 14.44 -12.94 -15.09
C LEU A 182 15.20 -14.12 -14.48
N ASN A 183 14.50 -15.15 -14.01
CA ASN A 183 15.17 -16.34 -13.51
C ASN A 183 15.75 -17.17 -14.67
N ALA A 184 16.98 -17.62 -14.51
CA ALA A 184 17.57 -18.67 -15.33
C ALA A 184 17.04 -20.07 -14.92
N PRO A 185 17.24 -21.10 -15.75
CA PRO A 185 16.86 -22.47 -15.42
C PRO A 185 17.35 -22.92 -14.04
N GLY A 186 16.52 -23.69 -13.32
CA GLY A 186 16.81 -24.14 -11.94
C GLY A 186 16.30 -23.20 -10.84
N GLY A 187 15.74 -22.03 -11.19
CA GLY A 187 15.03 -21.17 -10.24
C GLY A 187 13.72 -21.78 -9.77
N GLU A 188 13.45 -21.72 -8.46
CA GLU A 188 12.18 -22.17 -7.87
C GLU A 188 11.03 -21.17 -8.09
N LYS A 189 11.39 -19.94 -8.43
CA LYS A 189 10.47 -18.84 -8.69
C LYS A 189 10.42 -18.51 -10.18
N GLU A 190 9.38 -17.77 -10.54
CA GLU A 190 9.19 -17.28 -11.88
C GLU A 190 8.89 -15.79 -11.85
N THR A 191 9.96 -15.02 -11.86
CA THR A 191 9.94 -13.57 -11.85
C THR A 191 10.13 -13.04 -13.26
N TRP A 192 9.33 -12.03 -13.61
CA TRP A 192 9.23 -11.46 -14.93
C TRP A 192 9.62 -9.98 -14.90
N HIS A 193 10.40 -9.57 -15.88
CA HIS A 193 10.50 -8.19 -16.32
C HIS A 193 9.32 -7.92 -17.24
N ILE A 194 8.49 -6.94 -16.90
CA ILE A 194 7.30 -6.57 -17.66
C ILE A 194 7.51 -5.17 -18.23
N GLU A 195 7.14 -4.94 -19.49
CA GLU A 195 7.14 -3.61 -20.11
C GLU A 195 5.72 -3.21 -20.51
N ILE A 196 5.37 -1.96 -20.21
CA ILE A 196 4.09 -1.34 -20.54
C ILE A 196 4.38 0.02 -21.19
N ASP A 197 3.65 0.29 -22.27
CA ASP A 197 3.66 1.58 -22.96
C ASP A 197 2.71 2.55 -22.26
N LEU A 198 3.27 3.70 -21.86
CA LEU A 198 2.52 4.82 -21.31
C LEU A 198 2.36 5.96 -22.32
N ALA A 199 2.91 5.83 -23.55
CA ALA A 199 2.75 6.84 -24.58
C ALA A 199 1.26 7.11 -24.86
N GLY A 200 0.88 8.39 -24.89
CA GLY A 200 -0.51 8.80 -25.11
C GLY A 200 -1.44 8.67 -23.90
N THR A 201 -0.98 8.12 -22.77
CA THR A 201 -1.79 8.06 -21.53
C THR A 201 -1.82 9.37 -20.75
N GLY A 202 -0.81 10.24 -20.95
CA GLY A 202 -0.62 11.46 -20.17
C GLY A 202 -0.03 11.20 -18.76
N ILE A 203 0.35 9.97 -18.44
CA ILE A 203 0.96 9.63 -17.15
C ILE A 203 2.45 9.98 -17.15
N ASP A 204 2.84 10.88 -16.25
CA ASP A 204 4.24 11.19 -15.93
C ASP A 204 4.61 10.67 -14.54
N TYR A 205 5.69 9.89 -14.46
CA TYR A 205 6.20 9.32 -13.21
C TYR A 205 7.61 9.79 -12.88
N VAL A 206 7.98 9.67 -11.61
CA VAL A 206 9.36 9.80 -11.12
C VAL A 206 9.83 8.47 -10.56
N VAL A 207 11.15 8.27 -10.51
CA VAL A 207 11.68 7.04 -9.90
C VAL A 207 11.33 6.99 -8.42
N GLY A 208 10.84 5.84 -7.98
CA GLY A 208 10.26 5.64 -6.64
C GLY A 208 8.74 5.50 -6.66
N ASP A 209 8.05 6.04 -7.68
CA ASP A 209 6.62 5.84 -7.87
C ASP A 209 6.28 4.35 -8.11
N SER A 210 5.03 3.99 -7.85
CA SER A 210 4.47 2.67 -8.12
C SER A 210 3.39 2.72 -9.20
N LEU A 211 3.27 1.66 -9.99
CA LEU A 211 2.20 1.52 -10.97
C LEU A 211 1.10 0.60 -10.41
N GLY A 212 -0.10 1.13 -10.25
CA GLY A 212 -1.29 0.36 -9.98
C GLY A 212 -1.86 -0.26 -11.23
N LEU A 213 -2.15 -1.55 -11.20
CA LEU A 213 -2.69 -2.31 -12.32
C LEU A 213 -3.94 -3.07 -11.93
N PHE A 214 -5.00 -2.96 -12.72
CA PHE A 214 -6.22 -3.76 -12.56
C PHE A 214 -6.04 -5.12 -13.24
N PRO A 215 -6.05 -6.23 -12.49
CA PRO A 215 -5.81 -7.53 -13.06
C PRO A 215 -7.11 -8.21 -13.51
N ALA A 216 -6.98 -9.36 -14.18
CA ALA A 216 -8.09 -10.29 -14.42
C ALA A 216 -7.83 -11.66 -13.77
N ASN A 217 -8.88 -12.26 -13.21
CA ASN A 217 -8.86 -13.62 -12.69
C ASN A 217 -8.49 -14.63 -13.78
N ALA A 218 -7.95 -15.78 -13.37
CA ALA A 218 -7.69 -16.87 -14.30
C ALA A 218 -9.03 -17.37 -14.89
N PRO A 219 -9.18 -17.46 -16.23
CA PRO A 219 -10.42 -17.92 -16.84
C PRO A 219 -10.91 -19.27 -16.31
N ALA A 220 -10.00 -20.24 -16.16
CA ALA A 220 -10.32 -21.54 -15.61
C ALA A 220 -10.87 -21.49 -14.17
N LEU A 221 -10.46 -20.52 -13.35
CA LEU A 221 -11.01 -20.35 -12.00
C LEU A 221 -12.43 -19.77 -12.06
N ALA A 222 -12.65 -18.75 -12.89
CA ALA A 222 -13.98 -18.18 -13.08
C ALA A 222 -14.95 -19.23 -13.62
N ASP A 223 -14.54 -19.99 -14.65
CA ASP A 223 -15.34 -21.04 -15.26
C ASP A 223 -15.67 -22.17 -14.27
N ALA A 224 -14.72 -22.55 -13.40
CA ALA A 224 -14.96 -23.52 -12.34
C ALA A 224 -15.94 -23.02 -11.27
N VAL A 225 -15.90 -21.73 -10.90
CA VAL A 225 -16.88 -21.12 -10.00
C VAL A 225 -18.28 -21.14 -10.62
N ILE A 226 -18.41 -20.75 -11.89
CA ILE A 226 -19.70 -20.77 -12.62
C ILE A 226 -20.28 -22.19 -12.68
N ALA A 227 -19.43 -23.18 -12.94
CA ALA A 227 -19.83 -24.58 -12.97
C ALA A 227 -20.36 -25.06 -11.61
N GLU A 228 -19.70 -24.68 -10.50
CA GLU A 228 -20.13 -25.05 -9.15
C GLU A 228 -21.48 -24.41 -8.77
N LEU A 229 -21.72 -23.17 -9.22
CA LEU A 229 -23.03 -22.51 -9.09
C LEU A 229 -24.13 -23.17 -9.92
N GLY A 230 -23.76 -23.91 -10.98
CA GLY A 230 -24.71 -24.42 -11.98
C GLY A 230 -25.34 -23.30 -12.82
N ALA A 231 -24.67 -22.16 -12.96
CA ALA A 231 -25.15 -21.00 -13.68
C ALA A 231 -24.69 -21.00 -15.15
N ARG A 232 -25.34 -20.20 -15.99
CA ARG A 232 -24.90 -19.98 -17.39
C ARG A 232 -23.88 -18.84 -17.43
N PRO A 233 -22.71 -19.01 -18.05
CA PRO A 233 -21.69 -17.96 -18.11
C PRO A 233 -22.17 -16.69 -18.83
N GLU A 234 -23.06 -16.81 -19.81
CA GLU A 234 -23.62 -15.71 -20.61
C GLU A 234 -24.80 -14.98 -19.94
N ARG A 235 -25.22 -15.40 -18.73
CA ARG A 235 -26.29 -14.70 -18.02
C ARG A 235 -25.82 -13.27 -17.75
N VAL A 236 -26.56 -12.31 -18.28
CA VAL A 236 -26.34 -10.88 -18.02
C VAL A 236 -26.90 -10.54 -16.66
N ILE A 237 -26.10 -9.85 -15.84
CA ILE A 237 -26.46 -9.43 -14.49
C ILE A 237 -26.09 -7.95 -14.38
N ALA A 238 -27.03 -7.12 -13.91
CA ALA A 238 -26.77 -5.73 -13.61
C ALA A 238 -26.24 -5.62 -12.18
N THR A 239 -25.10 -4.98 -12.01
CA THR A 239 -24.51 -4.70 -10.68
C THR A 239 -24.18 -3.22 -10.59
N LYS A 240 -23.78 -2.75 -9.39
CA LYS A 240 -23.20 -1.41 -9.23
C LYS A 240 -21.93 -1.16 -10.07
N LEU A 241 -21.31 -2.22 -10.61
CA LEU A 241 -20.11 -2.16 -11.45
C LEU A 241 -20.43 -2.25 -12.96
N GLY A 242 -21.71 -2.07 -13.31
CA GLY A 242 -22.23 -2.14 -14.67
C GLY A 242 -22.95 -3.46 -14.97
N GLU A 243 -23.53 -3.51 -16.17
CA GLU A 243 -24.19 -4.69 -16.72
C GLU A 243 -23.19 -5.49 -17.57
N LYS A 244 -22.95 -6.74 -17.18
CA LYS A 244 -22.06 -7.66 -17.91
C LYS A 244 -22.57 -9.10 -17.78
N THR A 245 -21.95 -10.00 -18.53
CA THR A 245 -22.14 -11.44 -18.30
C THR A 245 -21.56 -11.85 -16.94
N LEU A 246 -22.12 -12.89 -16.32
CA LEU A 246 -21.60 -13.50 -15.09
C LEU A 246 -20.10 -13.81 -15.22
N ARG A 247 -19.70 -14.35 -16.37
CA ARG A 247 -18.30 -14.66 -16.64
C ARG A 247 -17.40 -13.43 -16.62
N GLU A 248 -17.81 -12.34 -17.25
CA GLU A 248 -17.03 -11.08 -17.26
C GLU A 248 -16.93 -10.43 -15.87
N HIS A 249 -18.00 -10.51 -15.07
CA HIS A 249 -17.97 -10.07 -13.69
C HIS A 249 -16.96 -10.86 -12.86
N LEU A 250 -16.98 -12.20 -12.95
CA LEU A 250 -16.02 -13.04 -12.24
C LEU A 250 -14.59 -12.92 -12.78
N LEU A 251 -14.40 -12.51 -14.03
CA LEU A 251 -13.08 -12.24 -14.59
C LEU A 251 -12.49 -10.91 -14.10
N THR A 252 -13.29 -9.85 -14.02
CA THR A 252 -12.76 -8.47 -13.93
C THR A 252 -13.26 -7.64 -12.76
N ASN A 253 -14.39 -8.01 -12.14
CA ASN A 253 -15.04 -7.18 -11.13
C ASN A 253 -14.95 -7.73 -9.71
N TYR A 254 -14.91 -9.05 -9.53
CA TYR A 254 -14.96 -9.68 -8.20
C TYR A 254 -13.72 -10.51 -7.89
N SER A 255 -13.27 -10.47 -6.63
CA SER A 255 -12.16 -11.25 -6.13
C SER A 255 -12.58 -12.71 -5.96
N LEU A 256 -11.85 -13.63 -6.61
CA LEU A 256 -11.98 -15.07 -6.41
C LEU A 256 -10.88 -15.65 -5.50
N GLY A 257 -10.12 -14.76 -4.84
CA GLY A 257 -9.13 -15.11 -3.84
C GLY A 257 -9.80 -15.57 -2.54
N SER A 258 -9.32 -15.11 -1.39
CA SER A 258 -9.87 -15.48 -0.08
C SER A 258 -11.40 -15.27 -0.03
N ALA A 259 -12.15 -16.29 0.36
CA ALA A 259 -13.60 -16.25 0.42
C ALA A 259 -14.07 -15.23 1.47
N PRO A 260 -14.86 -14.20 1.11
CA PRO A 260 -15.26 -13.15 2.05
C PRO A 260 -16.25 -13.65 3.10
N ASP A 261 -16.33 -12.94 4.22
CA ASP A 261 -17.28 -13.25 5.30
C ASP A 261 -18.73 -13.20 4.80
N GLY A 262 -19.05 -12.29 3.86
CA GLY A 262 -20.35 -12.20 3.20
C GLY A 262 -20.75 -13.48 2.45
N LEU A 263 -19.80 -14.18 1.83
CA LEU A 263 -20.05 -15.47 1.19
C LEU A 263 -20.41 -16.54 2.22
N PHE A 264 -19.71 -16.58 3.36
CA PHE A 264 -20.06 -17.53 4.43
C PHE A 264 -21.41 -17.20 5.07
N GLN A 265 -21.76 -15.92 5.21
CA GLN A 265 -23.09 -15.50 5.64
C GLN A 265 -24.17 -16.04 4.68
N LEU A 266 -24.01 -15.85 3.37
CA LEU A 266 -24.92 -16.37 2.35
C LEU A 266 -25.04 -17.89 2.41
N LEU A 267 -23.90 -18.61 2.48
CA LEU A 267 -23.89 -20.08 2.59
C LEU A 267 -24.59 -20.58 3.86
N SER A 268 -24.55 -19.81 4.95
CA SER A 268 -25.26 -20.17 6.18
C SER A 268 -26.79 -20.16 6.02
N LEU A 269 -27.32 -19.33 5.12
CA LEU A 269 -28.75 -19.25 4.81
C LEU A 269 -29.20 -20.41 3.90
N LEU A 270 -28.28 -20.97 3.13
CA LEU A 270 -28.51 -22.04 2.15
C LEU A 270 -28.18 -23.45 2.69
N THR A 271 -27.62 -23.53 3.89
CA THR A 271 -27.24 -24.80 4.54
C THR A 271 -28.04 -25.04 5.82
N SER A 272 -27.96 -26.25 6.36
CA SER A 272 -28.67 -26.65 7.58
C SER A 272 -27.77 -27.43 8.55
N GLY A 273 -28.26 -27.65 9.77
CA GLY A 273 -27.58 -28.45 10.78
C GLY A 273 -26.15 -27.99 11.08
N ALA A 274 -25.21 -28.94 11.08
CA ALA A 274 -23.80 -28.67 11.36
C ALA A 274 -23.14 -27.77 10.31
N GLN A 275 -23.56 -27.84 9.04
CA GLN A 275 -23.01 -27.00 7.97
C GLN A 275 -23.39 -25.53 8.16
N ARG A 276 -24.64 -25.26 8.56
CA ARG A 276 -25.08 -23.90 8.89
C ARG A 276 -24.26 -23.29 10.03
N LYS A 277 -24.08 -24.02 11.13
CA LYS A 277 -23.29 -23.56 12.28
C LYS A 277 -21.84 -23.26 11.86
N LYS A 278 -21.26 -24.10 11.01
CA LYS A 278 -19.91 -23.90 10.48
C LYS A 278 -19.80 -22.65 9.60
N ALA A 279 -20.76 -22.42 8.71
CA ALA A 279 -20.81 -21.23 7.88
C ALA A 279 -20.97 -19.95 8.73
N GLN A 280 -21.81 -20.00 9.78
CA GLN A 280 -21.96 -18.90 10.74
C GLN A 280 -20.66 -18.59 11.48
N ALA A 281 -19.95 -19.61 11.96
CA ALA A 281 -18.66 -19.46 12.63
C ALA A 281 -17.62 -18.79 11.70
N LEU A 282 -17.50 -19.27 10.46
CA LEU A 282 -16.59 -18.66 9.46
C LEU A 282 -16.97 -17.20 9.13
N SER A 283 -18.27 -16.90 9.02
CA SER A 283 -18.76 -15.53 8.81
C SER A 283 -18.48 -14.61 10.00
N ALA A 284 -18.46 -15.14 11.23
CA ALA A 284 -18.09 -14.42 12.45
C ALA A 284 -16.56 -14.30 12.63
N GLY A 285 -15.80 -14.96 11.76
CA GLY A 285 -14.36 -14.93 11.74
C GLY A 285 -13.65 -15.98 12.58
N GLU A 286 -14.41 -16.94 13.10
CA GLU A 286 -13.87 -18.15 13.69
C GLU A 286 -13.33 -19.10 12.60
N ASP A 287 -12.47 -20.04 12.98
CA ASP A 287 -11.92 -21.04 12.07
C ASP A 287 -12.07 -22.46 12.64
N PRO A 288 -13.30 -23.01 12.64
CA PRO A 288 -13.59 -24.27 13.33
C PRO A 288 -12.81 -25.48 12.78
N ASP A 289 -12.32 -25.40 11.54
CA ASP A 289 -11.56 -26.47 10.90
C ASP A 289 -10.06 -26.13 10.73
N GLY A 290 -9.63 -24.91 11.12
CA GLY A 290 -8.24 -24.44 10.96
C GLY A 290 -7.79 -24.28 9.50
N ASP A 291 -8.73 -24.09 8.56
CA ASP A 291 -8.44 -24.00 7.12
C ASP A 291 -8.88 -22.70 6.44
N SER A 292 -9.43 -21.74 7.19
CA SER A 292 -9.99 -20.48 6.68
C SER A 292 -8.99 -19.66 5.84
N ALA A 293 -7.70 -19.69 6.21
CA ALA A 293 -6.63 -19.00 5.49
C ALA A 293 -6.42 -19.52 4.05
N TRP A 294 -6.90 -20.72 3.75
CA TRP A 294 -6.71 -21.41 2.46
C TRP A 294 -7.99 -21.53 1.64
N LEU A 295 -9.13 -21.06 2.17
CA LEU A 295 -10.41 -21.05 1.48
C LEU A 295 -10.47 -19.87 0.52
N ASP A 296 -10.35 -20.17 -0.76
CA ASP A 296 -10.78 -19.26 -1.82
C ASP A 296 -12.30 -19.39 -2.07
N VAL A 297 -12.85 -18.54 -2.94
CA VAL A 297 -14.27 -18.59 -3.32
C VAL A 297 -14.70 -19.98 -3.79
N LEU A 298 -13.95 -20.62 -4.71
CA LEU A 298 -14.28 -21.98 -5.16
C LEU A 298 -14.17 -23.03 -4.04
N GLY A 299 -13.17 -22.88 -3.17
CA GLY A 299 -12.95 -23.74 -2.02
C GLY A 299 -14.07 -23.62 -0.97
N ALA A 300 -14.62 -22.43 -0.79
CA ALA A 300 -15.80 -22.22 0.05
C ALA A 300 -17.03 -22.92 -0.52
N LEU A 301 -17.28 -22.81 -1.84
CA LEU A 301 -18.38 -23.54 -2.48
C LEU A 301 -18.23 -25.06 -2.33
N HIS A 302 -17.04 -25.61 -2.57
CA HIS A 302 -16.77 -27.04 -2.35
C HIS A 302 -16.91 -27.47 -0.87
N LYS A 303 -16.64 -26.58 0.09
CA LYS A 303 -16.74 -26.87 1.52
C LYS A 303 -18.20 -27.00 1.98
N PHE A 304 -19.11 -26.30 1.30
CA PHE A 304 -20.55 -26.30 1.59
C PHE A 304 -21.33 -26.86 0.39
N PRO A 305 -21.15 -28.15 0.06
CA PRO A 305 -21.74 -28.73 -1.13
C PRO A 305 -23.27 -28.66 -1.08
N GLY A 306 -23.88 -28.39 -2.24
CA GLY A 306 -25.33 -28.28 -2.39
C GLY A 306 -25.91 -26.90 -2.07
N ALA A 307 -25.14 -25.99 -1.46
CA ALA A 307 -25.50 -24.58 -1.40
C ALA A 307 -25.24 -23.92 -2.76
N ARG A 308 -26.28 -23.82 -3.59
CA ARG A 308 -26.23 -23.18 -4.91
C ARG A 308 -26.95 -21.84 -4.87
N PRO A 309 -26.27 -20.74 -4.48
CA PRO A 309 -26.87 -19.42 -4.54
C PRO A 309 -27.21 -19.02 -5.98
N ASP A 310 -28.23 -18.19 -6.15
CA ASP A 310 -28.42 -17.49 -7.42
C ASP A 310 -27.19 -16.64 -7.74
N ALA A 311 -26.84 -16.55 -9.02
CA ALA A 311 -25.63 -15.87 -9.47
C ALA A 311 -25.59 -14.39 -9.06
N GLU A 312 -26.73 -13.70 -9.02
CA GLU A 312 -26.80 -12.28 -8.67
C GLU A 312 -26.50 -12.07 -7.18
N VAL A 313 -27.19 -12.82 -6.30
CA VAL A 313 -26.96 -12.81 -4.85
C VAL A 313 -25.55 -13.28 -4.50
N PHE A 314 -24.99 -14.20 -5.27
CA PHE A 314 -23.61 -14.64 -5.10
C PHE A 314 -22.62 -13.50 -5.36
N LEU A 315 -22.79 -12.72 -6.43
CA LEU A 315 -21.93 -11.57 -6.74
C LEU A 315 -21.99 -10.50 -5.64
N GLU A 316 -23.18 -10.26 -5.06
CA GLU A 316 -23.35 -9.32 -3.93
C GLU A 316 -22.58 -9.75 -2.67
N ALA A 317 -22.37 -11.06 -2.49
CA ALA A 317 -21.64 -11.61 -1.36
C ALA A 317 -20.11 -11.60 -1.54
N LEU A 318 -19.61 -11.24 -2.73
CA LEU A 318 -18.18 -11.20 -3.04
C LEU A 318 -17.55 -9.81 -2.82
N ASP A 319 -16.25 -9.81 -2.50
CA ASP A 319 -15.44 -8.59 -2.52
C ASP A 319 -15.10 -8.17 -3.95
N GLU A 320 -15.01 -6.87 -4.19
CA GLU A 320 -14.53 -6.33 -5.47
C GLU A 320 -13.06 -6.66 -5.71
N LEU A 321 -12.71 -6.96 -6.97
CA LEU A 321 -11.33 -7.19 -7.38
C LEU A 321 -10.53 -5.89 -7.29
N GLN A 322 -9.51 -5.91 -6.44
CA GLN A 322 -8.65 -4.75 -6.21
C GLN A 322 -7.49 -4.72 -7.22
N PRO A 323 -7.03 -3.52 -7.64
CA PRO A 323 -5.77 -3.38 -8.37
C PRO A 323 -4.58 -3.78 -7.50
N ARG A 324 -3.42 -3.94 -8.13
CA ARG A 324 -2.16 -4.26 -7.46
C ARG A 324 -1.09 -3.25 -7.83
N LEU A 325 -0.45 -2.65 -6.83
CA LEU A 325 0.73 -1.82 -7.06
C LEU A 325 1.98 -2.67 -7.27
N TYR A 326 2.84 -2.17 -8.14
CA TYR A 326 4.19 -2.65 -8.36
C TYR A 326 5.13 -1.45 -8.38
N SER A 327 6.21 -1.49 -7.58
CA SER A 327 7.26 -0.47 -7.63
C SER A 327 7.84 -0.40 -9.05
N ILE A 328 7.93 0.80 -9.62
CA ILE A 328 8.42 0.97 -10.98
C ILE A 328 9.92 0.68 -11.03
N SER A 329 10.34 -0.08 -12.05
CA SER A 329 11.72 -0.52 -12.25
C SER A 329 12.45 0.08 -13.45
N SER A 330 11.87 1.10 -14.08
CA SER A 330 12.46 1.92 -15.16
C SER A 330 12.67 3.36 -14.71
N SER A 331 13.52 4.08 -15.43
CA SER A 331 13.69 5.53 -15.29
C SER A 331 12.95 6.24 -16.42
N PRO A 332 12.16 7.30 -16.15
CA PRO A 332 11.53 8.08 -17.20
C PRO A 332 12.55 8.85 -18.06
N LYS A 333 13.77 9.10 -17.55
CA LYS A 333 14.86 9.73 -18.30
C LYS A 333 15.60 8.75 -19.20
N ALA A 334 15.71 7.49 -18.79
CA ALA A 334 16.32 6.43 -19.60
C ALA A 334 15.32 5.83 -20.62
N ASP A 335 14.05 5.72 -20.24
CA ASP A 335 12.99 5.03 -20.98
C ASP A 335 11.74 5.92 -21.15
N PRO A 336 11.81 7.05 -21.88
CA PRO A 336 10.65 7.95 -22.03
C PRO A 336 9.42 7.24 -22.59
N GLY A 337 8.26 7.48 -21.97
CA GLY A 337 6.99 6.89 -22.38
C GLY A 337 6.84 5.39 -22.07
N ARG A 338 7.81 4.75 -21.43
CA ARG A 338 7.73 3.33 -21.04
C ARG A 338 7.88 3.16 -19.54
N VAL A 339 7.20 2.14 -19.03
CA VAL A 339 7.34 1.70 -17.65
C VAL A 339 7.68 0.23 -17.61
N SER A 340 8.59 -0.15 -16.72
CA SER A 340 8.94 -1.55 -16.49
C SER A 340 8.67 -1.98 -15.06
N LEU A 341 8.22 -3.21 -14.85
CA LEU A 341 7.93 -3.80 -13.54
C LEU A 341 8.75 -5.08 -13.33
N THR A 342 9.02 -5.42 -12.06
CA THR A 342 9.67 -6.69 -11.67
C THR A 342 8.68 -7.53 -10.86
N VAL A 343 8.11 -8.56 -11.48
CA VAL A 343 6.90 -9.24 -10.98
C VAL A 343 7.19 -10.72 -10.71
N ASP A 344 7.12 -11.14 -9.43
CA ASP A 344 7.16 -12.56 -9.06
C ASP A 344 5.78 -13.21 -9.25
N ALA A 345 5.67 -14.15 -10.19
CA ALA A 345 4.42 -14.84 -10.50
C ALA A 345 4.09 -15.86 -9.40
N VAL A 346 3.19 -15.46 -8.50
CA VAL A 346 2.84 -16.23 -7.31
C VAL A 346 2.07 -17.48 -7.71
N ARG A 347 2.62 -18.65 -7.36
CA ARG A 347 1.97 -19.94 -7.53
C ARG A 347 2.26 -20.82 -6.32
N TYR A 348 1.26 -21.57 -5.87
CA TYR A 348 1.44 -22.56 -4.83
C TYR A 348 0.37 -23.65 -4.95
N SER A 349 0.72 -24.87 -4.58
CA SER A 349 -0.24 -25.96 -4.50
C SER A 349 -0.88 -25.97 -3.12
N HIS A 350 -2.20 -26.06 -3.07
CA HIS A 350 -2.92 -26.34 -1.83
C HIS A 350 -3.89 -27.48 -2.07
N ARG A 351 -3.69 -28.59 -1.33
CA ARG A 351 -4.33 -29.88 -1.61
C ARG A 351 -4.08 -30.29 -3.07
N SER A 352 -5.13 -30.57 -3.84
CA SER A 352 -5.04 -30.97 -5.25
C SER A 352 -5.11 -29.80 -6.25
N ARG A 353 -5.21 -28.54 -5.78
CA ARG A 353 -5.38 -27.37 -6.66
C ARG A 353 -4.12 -26.52 -6.70
N LEU A 354 -3.70 -26.17 -7.92
CA LEU A 354 -2.74 -25.10 -8.17
C LEU A 354 -3.44 -23.75 -7.96
N ARG A 355 -2.87 -22.91 -7.10
CA ARG A 355 -3.32 -21.55 -6.82
C ARG A 355 -2.42 -20.57 -7.56
N LEU A 356 -3.04 -19.56 -8.15
CA LEU A 356 -2.37 -18.53 -8.94
C LEU A 356 -2.66 -17.16 -8.33
N GLY A 357 -1.63 -16.35 -8.12
CA GLY A 357 -1.80 -14.95 -7.74
C GLY A 357 -2.40 -14.17 -8.90
N VAL A 358 -3.51 -13.46 -8.67
CA VAL A 358 -4.34 -12.86 -9.72
C VAL A 358 -3.53 -11.94 -10.65
N ALA A 359 -2.98 -10.85 -10.11
CA ALA A 359 -2.24 -9.85 -10.88
C ALA A 359 -0.90 -10.36 -11.43
N SER A 360 -0.13 -11.07 -10.61
CA SER A 360 1.22 -11.48 -10.99
C SER A 360 1.22 -12.54 -12.10
N THR A 361 0.28 -13.47 -12.09
CA THR A 361 0.11 -14.43 -13.20
C THR A 361 -0.66 -13.84 -14.38
N HIS A 362 -1.49 -12.80 -14.17
CA HIS A 362 -2.10 -12.06 -15.29
C HIS A 362 -1.00 -11.42 -16.16
N LEU A 363 -0.07 -10.70 -15.52
CA LEU A 363 1.10 -10.10 -16.18
C LEU A 363 2.09 -11.16 -16.70
N GLY A 364 2.47 -12.10 -15.85
CA GLY A 364 3.53 -13.08 -16.14
C GLY A 364 3.15 -14.16 -17.16
N GLU A 365 1.86 -14.44 -17.39
CA GLU A 365 1.44 -15.55 -18.25
C GLU A 365 0.34 -15.21 -19.26
N ARG A 366 -0.64 -14.39 -18.90
CA ARG A 366 -1.92 -14.34 -19.63
C ARG A 366 -2.08 -13.16 -20.58
N LEU A 367 -1.42 -12.04 -20.30
CA LEU A 367 -1.46 -10.90 -21.22
C LEU A 367 -0.73 -11.24 -22.52
N SER A 368 -1.38 -10.93 -23.64
CA SER A 368 -0.77 -10.91 -24.96
C SER A 368 -0.09 -9.57 -25.19
N GLU A 369 0.93 -9.55 -26.05
CA GLU A 369 1.46 -8.30 -26.60
C GLU A 369 0.29 -7.47 -27.18
N THR A 370 0.36 -6.16 -27.04
CA THR A 370 -0.68 -5.18 -27.44
C THR A 370 -1.98 -5.17 -26.63
N ALA A 371 -2.12 -6.05 -25.62
CA ALA A 371 -3.30 -6.03 -24.75
C ALA A 371 -3.40 -4.70 -23.99
N LYS A 372 -4.60 -4.14 -23.94
CA LYS A 372 -4.89 -2.97 -23.12
C LYS A 372 -5.01 -3.37 -21.65
N VAL A 373 -4.36 -2.60 -20.78
CA VAL A 373 -4.42 -2.76 -19.32
C VAL A 373 -4.81 -1.45 -18.67
N LYS A 374 -5.69 -1.51 -17.67
CA LYS A 374 -6.04 -0.33 -16.87
C LYS A 374 -4.96 -0.12 -15.81
N VAL A 375 -4.35 1.06 -15.83
CA VAL A 375 -3.27 1.44 -14.93
C VAL A 375 -3.50 2.81 -14.33
N TYR A 376 -2.91 3.05 -13.17
CA TYR A 376 -2.80 4.38 -12.60
C TYR A 376 -1.45 4.52 -11.90
N LEU A 377 -0.98 5.74 -11.77
CA LEU A 377 0.23 6.05 -11.04
C LEU A 377 -0.10 6.28 -9.57
N GLN A 378 0.58 5.54 -8.69
CA GLN A 378 0.63 5.83 -7.26
C GLN A 378 1.92 6.58 -6.97
N LYS A 379 1.80 7.84 -6.55
CA LYS A 379 2.96 8.65 -6.17
C LYS A 379 3.65 8.09 -4.93
N ALA A 380 4.97 8.11 -4.94
CA ALA A 380 5.77 7.66 -3.82
C ALA A 380 5.51 8.55 -2.59
N HIS A 381 5.23 7.94 -1.44
CA HIS A 381 5.09 8.65 -0.16
C HIS A 381 6.45 8.78 0.51
N GLY A 382 7.26 9.74 0.04
CA GLY A 382 8.58 9.99 0.63
C GLY A 382 9.64 8.95 0.30
N PHE A 383 9.48 8.23 -0.83
CA PHE A 383 10.47 7.29 -1.36
C PHE A 383 11.00 7.79 -2.71
N GLY A 384 12.16 8.42 -2.73
CA GLY A 384 12.72 9.04 -3.95
C GLY A 384 14.18 9.43 -3.82
N LEU A 385 14.86 9.60 -4.95
CA LEU A 385 16.26 10.04 -4.99
C LEU A 385 16.44 11.42 -4.32
N PRO A 386 17.62 11.71 -3.73
CA PRO A 386 17.90 13.03 -3.18
C PRO A 386 17.95 14.08 -4.30
N GLU A 387 17.51 15.31 -3.99
CA GLU A 387 17.55 16.42 -4.94
C GLU A 387 18.97 16.74 -5.41
N ASN A 388 19.95 16.63 -4.51
CA ASN A 388 21.36 16.80 -4.86
C ASN A 388 21.93 15.50 -5.48
N PRO A 389 22.32 15.50 -6.78
CA PRO A 389 22.86 14.33 -7.46
C PRO A 389 24.26 13.89 -6.98
N GLU A 390 24.93 14.69 -6.15
CA GLU A 390 26.19 14.32 -5.50
C GLU A 390 25.99 13.45 -4.25
N THR A 391 24.80 13.49 -3.65
CA THR A 391 24.50 12.76 -2.43
C THR A 391 24.64 11.25 -2.65
N PRO A 392 25.44 10.54 -1.83
CA PRO A 392 25.55 9.09 -1.92
C PRO A 392 24.23 8.39 -1.58
N VAL A 393 23.97 7.25 -2.21
CA VAL A 393 22.79 6.42 -1.89
C VAL A 393 23.15 4.96 -1.63
N VAL A 394 22.55 4.40 -0.60
CA VAL A 394 22.63 2.99 -0.25
C VAL A 394 21.25 2.38 -0.43
N MET A 395 21.18 1.31 -1.20
CA MET A 395 19.95 0.66 -1.64
C MET A 395 19.95 -0.79 -1.18
N VAL A 396 18.93 -1.22 -0.45
CA VAL A 396 18.79 -2.59 0.05
C VAL A 396 17.49 -3.20 -0.47
N GLY A 397 17.60 -4.10 -1.44
CA GLY A 397 16.46 -4.63 -2.17
C GLY A 397 16.62 -6.07 -2.60
N PRO A 398 16.45 -7.05 -1.69
CA PRO A 398 16.45 -8.46 -2.06
C PRO A 398 15.20 -8.84 -2.85
N GLY A 399 15.30 -9.85 -3.71
CA GLY A 399 14.15 -10.33 -4.49
C GLY A 399 13.61 -9.28 -5.46
N THR A 400 12.28 -9.17 -5.53
CA THR A 400 11.59 -8.12 -6.30
C THR A 400 11.80 -6.72 -5.72
N GLY A 401 12.33 -6.58 -4.50
CA GLY A 401 12.71 -5.31 -3.90
C GLY A 401 13.81 -4.56 -4.67
N ILE A 402 14.47 -5.20 -5.64
CA ILE A 402 15.39 -4.53 -6.57
C ILE A 402 14.70 -3.53 -7.50
N ALA A 403 13.38 -3.66 -7.70
CA ALA A 403 12.62 -2.89 -8.68
C ALA A 403 12.95 -1.38 -8.68
N PRO A 404 12.69 -0.63 -7.58
CA PRO A 404 12.98 0.81 -7.59
C PRO A 404 14.47 1.13 -7.70
N PHE A 405 15.36 0.23 -7.27
CA PHE A 405 16.81 0.46 -7.33
C PHE A 405 17.38 0.30 -8.73
N ARG A 406 16.76 -0.55 -9.55
CA ARG A 406 17.00 -0.54 -10.98
C ARG A 406 16.61 0.81 -11.59
N ALA A 407 15.44 1.35 -11.22
CA ALA A 407 15.00 2.67 -11.68
C ALA A 407 15.98 3.78 -11.23
N PHE A 408 16.38 3.79 -9.96
CA PHE A 408 17.31 4.78 -9.39
C PHE A 408 18.67 4.77 -10.10
N LEU A 409 19.25 3.58 -10.33
CA LEU A 409 20.53 3.45 -11.02
C LEU A 409 20.44 3.92 -12.48
N ARG A 410 19.37 3.57 -13.20
CA ARG A 410 19.13 4.04 -14.58
C ARG A 410 18.95 5.56 -14.64
N GLU A 411 18.21 6.13 -13.69
CA GLU A 411 18.00 7.58 -13.59
C GLU A 411 19.33 8.30 -13.36
N ARG A 412 20.11 7.86 -12.36
CA ARG A 412 21.41 8.45 -12.04
C ARG A 412 22.41 8.29 -13.18
N ALA A 413 22.38 7.18 -13.91
CA ALA A 413 23.16 7.01 -15.14
C ALA A 413 22.74 8.02 -16.22
N ALA A 414 21.43 8.17 -16.46
CA ALA A 414 20.90 9.05 -17.50
C ALA A 414 21.25 10.54 -17.24
N ILE A 415 21.19 10.98 -15.98
CA ILE A 415 21.55 12.35 -15.59
C ILE A 415 23.05 12.54 -15.29
N LYS A 416 23.85 11.46 -15.39
CA LYS A 416 25.29 11.45 -15.06
C LYS A 416 25.59 11.95 -13.64
N ALA A 417 24.79 11.53 -12.68
CA ALA A 417 24.95 11.92 -11.28
C ALA A 417 26.29 11.43 -10.72
N PRO A 418 27.13 12.30 -10.12
CA PRO A 418 28.47 11.93 -9.66
C PRO A 418 28.48 11.24 -8.29
N GLY A 419 27.39 11.32 -7.54
CA GLY A 419 27.30 10.71 -6.22
C GLY A 419 27.34 9.18 -6.26
N LYS A 420 27.91 8.60 -5.19
CA LYS A 420 28.17 7.16 -5.10
C LYS A 420 26.88 6.35 -4.95
N ASN A 421 26.86 5.14 -5.51
CA ASN A 421 25.72 4.23 -5.43
C ASN A 421 26.15 2.87 -4.89
N TRP A 422 25.48 2.38 -3.85
CA TRP A 422 25.71 1.04 -3.31
C TRP A 422 24.41 0.23 -3.31
N LEU A 423 24.39 -0.91 -4.00
CA LEU A 423 23.30 -1.87 -3.94
C LEU A 423 23.67 -3.09 -3.07
N PHE A 424 22.85 -3.38 -2.08
CA PHE A 424 22.77 -4.68 -1.41
C PHE A 424 21.61 -5.47 -2.02
N PHE A 425 21.95 -6.50 -2.79
CA PHE A 425 21.00 -7.40 -3.42
C PHE A 425 21.12 -8.79 -2.81
N GLY A 426 19.99 -9.48 -2.67
CA GLY A 426 20.00 -10.87 -2.25
C GLY A 426 18.88 -11.69 -2.86
N HIS A 427 19.15 -12.97 -3.07
CA HIS A 427 18.15 -13.95 -3.50
C HIS A 427 18.48 -15.35 -2.96
N GLN A 428 17.77 -16.36 -3.45
CA GLN A 428 18.04 -17.76 -3.17
C GLN A 428 19.35 -18.21 -3.81
N ARG A 429 19.49 -18.15 -5.13
CA ARG A 429 20.67 -18.68 -5.82
C ARG A 429 21.25 -17.71 -6.84
N GLN A 430 22.57 -17.57 -6.88
CA GLN A 430 23.25 -16.70 -7.84
C GLN A 430 23.02 -17.15 -9.28
N ALA A 431 23.08 -18.47 -9.53
CA ALA A 431 23.01 -19.01 -10.88
C ALA A 431 21.63 -18.83 -11.53
N SER A 432 20.55 -18.86 -10.74
CA SER A 432 19.19 -18.79 -11.26
C SER A 432 18.49 -17.45 -11.01
N ASP A 433 18.87 -16.70 -9.98
CA ASP A 433 18.05 -15.59 -9.50
C ASP A 433 18.78 -14.25 -9.37
N PHE A 434 19.96 -14.13 -10.00
CA PHE A 434 20.64 -12.85 -10.07
C PHE A 434 19.98 -11.93 -11.10
N PHE A 435 18.89 -11.30 -10.70
CA PHE A 435 18.11 -10.39 -11.53
C PHE A 435 18.99 -9.26 -12.08
N TYR A 436 18.81 -8.97 -13.37
CA TYR A 436 19.50 -7.87 -14.05
C TYR A 436 21.03 -7.91 -13.95
N ARG A 437 21.63 -9.10 -13.78
CA ARG A 437 23.08 -9.28 -13.61
C ARG A 437 23.93 -8.47 -14.60
N ASP A 438 23.65 -8.62 -15.88
CA ASP A 438 24.47 -7.98 -16.93
C ASP A 438 24.31 -6.45 -16.92
N GLU A 439 23.11 -5.96 -16.63
CA GLU A 439 22.84 -4.51 -16.48
C GLU A 439 23.56 -3.95 -15.26
N LEU A 440 23.50 -4.63 -14.11
CA LEU A 440 24.20 -4.22 -12.88
C LEU A 440 25.72 -4.23 -13.06
N GLN A 441 26.26 -5.24 -13.76
CA GLN A 441 27.69 -5.30 -14.07
C GLN A 441 28.10 -4.15 -15.00
N GLY A 442 27.32 -3.89 -16.05
CA GLY A 442 27.57 -2.76 -16.95
C GLY A 442 27.54 -1.41 -16.24
N LEU A 443 26.59 -1.19 -15.32
CA LEU A 443 26.52 0.02 -14.49
C LEU A 443 27.71 0.15 -13.54
N LYS A 444 28.25 -0.97 -13.05
CA LYS A 444 29.47 -0.99 -12.23
C LYS A 444 30.71 -0.63 -13.06
N ASP A 445 30.83 -1.20 -14.26
CA ASP A 445 31.95 -0.93 -15.17
C ASP A 445 31.97 0.53 -15.65
N GLN A 446 30.79 1.15 -15.78
CA GLN A 446 30.62 2.58 -16.07
C GLN A 446 30.90 3.50 -14.87
N GLY A 447 31.12 2.95 -13.67
CA GLY A 447 31.32 3.71 -12.44
C GLY A 447 30.04 4.28 -11.81
N VAL A 448 28.86 4.04 -12.39
CA VAL A 448 27.57 4.44 -11.81
C VAL A 448 27.31 3.66 -10.53
N LEU A 449 27.38 2.32 -10.60
CA LEU A 449 27.23 1.46 -9.42
C LEU A 449 28.58 1.28 -8.72
N THR A 450 28.85 2.14 -7.73
CA THR A 450 30.13 2.14 -7.00
C THR A 450 30.39 0.82 -6.27
N ARG A 451 29.37 0.24 -5.64
CA ARG A 451 29.48 -1.02 -4.89
C ARG A 451 28.26 -1.91 -5.08
N LEU A 452 28.50 -3.21 -5.18
CA LEU A 452 27.46 -4.24 -5.26
C LEU A 452 27.78 -5.34 -4.25
N SER A 453 26.92 -5.50 -3.25
CA SER A 453 27.01 -6.52 -2.21
C SER A 453 25.93 -7.57 -2.43
N LEU A 454 26.31 -8.84 -2.54
CA LEU A 454 25.43 -9.94 -2.94
C LEU A 454 25.25 -10.94 -1.81
N ALA A 455 24.00 -11.36 -1.56
CA ALA A 455 23.64 -12.36 -0.55
C ALA A 455 22.85 -13.52 -1.17
N TRP A 456 23.31 -14.75 -0.98
CA TRP A 456 22.69 -15.94 -1.56
C TRP A 456 22.31 -16.93 -0.46
N SER A 457 21.01 -17.11 -0.25
CA SER A 457 20.51 -17.92 0.87
C SER A 457 20.53 -19.44 0.61
N ARG A 458 20.80 -19.89 -0.63
CA ARG A 458 20.72 -21.30 -1.05
C ARG A 458 21.85 -21.77 -1.99
N ASP A 459 22.97 -21.05 -2.07
CA ASP A 459 24.13 -21.44 -2.91
C ASP A 459 25.10 -22.44 -2.24
N GLY A 460 24.68 -23.08 -1.15
CA GLY A 460 25.51 -23.98 -0.35
C GLY A 460 26.34 -23.24 0.69
N GLY A 461 26.57 -23.88 1.84
CA GLY A 461 27.18 -23.24 3.02
C GLY A 461 26.15 -22.61 3.97
N GLU A 462 26.55 -21.55 4.67
CA GLU A 462 25.69 -20.80 5.59
C GLU A 462 24.73 -19.89 4.83
N LYS A 463 23.49 -19.73 5.32
CA LYS A 463 22.50 -18.85 4.70
C LYS A 463 22.91 -17.40 4.90
N THR A 464 23.27 -16.71 3.83
CA THR A 464 23.59 -15.28 3.87
C THR A 464 22.43 -14.43 3.37
N TYR A 465 22.08 -13.39 4.12
CA TYR A 465 21.11 -12.36 3.75
C TYR A 465 21.75 -10.98 3.65
N VAL A 466 20.97 -9.99 3.19
CA VAL A 466 21.48 -8.62 2.95
C VAL A 466 21.95 -7.94 4.23
N GLN A 467 21.27 -8.18 5.36
CA GLN A 467 21.65 -7.67 6.68
C GLN A 467 23.01 -8.21 7.14
N ASP A 468 23.38 -9.43 6.74
CA ASP A 468 24.68 -10.01 7.07
C ASP A 468 25.78 -9.31 6.27
N ARG A 469 25.55 -9.10 4.97
CA ARG A 469 26.44 -8.30 4.11
C ARG A 469 26.60 -6.87 4.60
N MET A 470 25.55 -6.27 5.16
CA MET A 470 25.64 -4.93 5.78
C MET A 470 26.59 -4.93 6.98
N ARG A 471 26.46 -5.91 7.89
CA ARG A 471 27.36 -6.05 9.06
C ARG A 471 28.80 -6.31 8.64
N GLU A 472 29.03 -7.22 7.69
CA GLU A 472 30.37 -7.50 7.13
C GLU A 472 31.03 -6.25 6.54
N ASN A 473 30.24 -5.36 5.93
CA ASN A 473 30.71 -4.11 5.33
C ASN A 473 30.53 -2.90 6.25
N GLY A 474 30.29 -3.12 7.55
CA GLY A 474 29.80 -2.09 8.47
C GLY A 474 30.68 -0.85 8.55
N ARG A 475 32.01 -1.00 8.50
CA ARG A 475 32.94 0.15 8.52
C ARG A 475 32.73 1.11 7.34
N GLU A 476 32.61 0.56 6.13
CA GLU A 476 32.42 1.37 4.93
C GLU A 476 30.98 1.91 4.87
N LEU A 477 29.99 1.11 5.29
CA LEU A 477 28.60 1.57 5.39
C LEU A 477 28.47 2.75 6.37
N TRP A 478 29.12 2.68 7.53
CA TRP A 478 29.18 3.77 8.50
C TRP A 478 29.81 5.03 7.90
N ARG A 479 30.92 4.89 7.17
CA ARG A 479 31.54 6.02 6.47
C ARG A 479 30.55 6.70 5.51
N TRP A 480 29.76 5.95 4.74
CA TRP A 480 28.78 6.52 3.82
C TRP A 480 27.67 7.26 4.60
N PHE A 481 27.25 6.72 5.74
CA PHE A 481 26.31 7.42 6.60
C PHE A 481 26.86 8.77 7.10
N GLU A 482 28.13 8.81 7.50
CA GLU A 482 28.81 10.06 7.91
C GLU A 482 29.00 11.04 6.72
N GLU A 483 29.13 10.54 5.50
CA GLU A 483 29.16 11.34 4.27
C GLU A 483 27.77 11.87 3.83
N GLY A 484 26.73 11.65 4.63
CA GLY A 484 25.38 12.16 4.33
C GLY A 484 24.54 11.24 3.44
N ALA A 485 24.92 9.96 3.26
CA ALA A 485 24.18 9.05 2.40
C ALA A 485 22.69 8.93 2.76
N HIS A 486 21.86 8.81 1.73
CA HIS A 486 20.47 8.38 1.86
C HIS A 486 20.41 6.85 1.78
N PHE A 487 19.56 6.24 2.58
CA PHE A 487 19.43 4.81 2.74
C PHE A 487 18.01 4.37 2.41
N TYR A 488 17.88 3.39 1.53
CA TYR A 488 16.62 2.93 1.00
C TYR A 488 16.43 1.43 1.22
N VAL A 489 15.24 1.03 1.65
CA VAL A 489 14.85 -0.38 1.82
C VAL A 489 13.62 -0.66 0.97
N CYS A 490 13.65 -1.74 0.18
CA CYS A 490 12.46 -2.20 -0.54
C CYS A 490 12.33 -3.72 -0.49
N GLY A 491 11.11 -4.22 -0.28
CA GLY A 491 10.80 -5.65 -0.24
C GLY A 491 9.92 -6.05 0.95
N ASP A 492 10.17 -7.23 1.52
CA ASP A 492 9.33 -7.83 2.58
C ASP A 492 9.27 -6.97 3.86
N ALA A 493 8.06 -6.51 4.20
CA ALA A 493 7.82 -5.67 5.37
C ALA A 493 7.93 -6.44 6.70
N LYS A 494 7.63 -7.75 6.69
CA LYS A 494 7.42 -8.52 7.93
C LYS A 494 8.71 -8.95 8.62
N ARG A 495 9.73 -9.31 7.84
CA ARG A 495 11.00 -9.86 8.37
C ARG A 495 12.19 -9.06 7.89
N MET A 496 12.30 -8.84 6.58
CA MET A 496 13.49 -8.25 5.96
C MET A 496 13.73 -6.82 6.45
N ALA A 497 12.70 -5.96 6.44
CA ALA A 497 12.81 -4.58 6.88
C ALA A 497 13.37 -4.46 8.32
N LYS A 498 12.84 -5.25 9.25
CA LYS A 498 13.28 -5.27 10.66
C LYS A 498 14.72 -5.74 10.82
N ASP A 499 15.12 -6.77 10.09
CA ASP A 499 16.49 -7.30 10.14
C ASP A 499 17.52 -6.30 9.58
N VAL A 500 17.12 -5.52 8.57
CA VAL A 500 17.92 -4.42 7.99
C VAL A 500 18.02 -3.26 8.98
N GLU A 501 16.93 -2.84 9.62
CA GLU A 501 16.96 -1.81 10.65
C GLU A 501 17.89 -2.19 11.82
N ARG A 502 17.80 -3.44 12.29
CA ARG A 502 18.73 -3.96 13.29
C ARG A 502 20.18 -3.91 12.81
N ALA A 503 20.45 -4.26 11.54
CA ALA A 503 21.81 -4.17 11.00
C ALA A 503 22.35 -2.72 10.95
N ILE A 504 21.50 -1.71 10.71
CA ILE A 504 21.91 -0.31 10.80
C ILE A 504 22.31 0.04 12.24
N ILE A 505 21.49 -0.38 13.23
CA ILE A 505 21.76 -0.18 14.66
C ILE A 505 23.09 -0.86 15.05
N ASP A 506 23.30 -2.11 14.63
CA ASP A 506 24.53 -2.86 14.90
C ASP A 506 25.76 -2.16 14.31
N VAL A 507 25.65 -1.61 13.09
CA VAL A 507 26.72 -0.85 12.42
C VAL A 507 27.00 0.46 13.15
N ALA A 508 25.96 1.17 13.59
CA ALA A 508 26.10 2.41 14.34
C ALA A 508 26.77 2.19 15.71
N ALA A 509 26.44 1.10 16.39
CA ALA A 509 27.09 0.72 17.65
C ALA A 509 28.56 0.34 17.42
N THR A 510 28.81 -0.58 16.48
CA THR A 510 30.15 -1.17 16.28
C THR A 510 31.15 -0.20 15.64
N HIS A 511 30.71 0.61 14.67
CA HIS A 511 31.59 1.46 13.87
C HIS A 511 31.42 2.96 14.16
N GLY A 512 30.28 3.36 14.71
CA GLY A 512 30.03 4.73 15.17
C GLY A 512 30.35 4.97 16.65
N GLY A 513 30.71 3.94 17.40
CA GLY A 513 31.02 4.04 18.84
C GLY A 513 29.81 4.43 19.69
N LYS A 514 28.59 4.20 19.18
CA LYS A 514 27.35 4.53 19.88
C LYS A 514 27.00 3.46 20.91
N ASN A 515 26.49 3.88 22.06
CA ASN A 515 25.86 2.94 22.99
C ASN A 515 24.50 2.44 22.43
N PRO A 516 23.85 1.43 23.04
CA PRO A 516 22.60 0.86 22.52
C PRO A 516 21.49 1.89 22.29
N ASP A 517 21.26 2.81 23.23
CA ASP A 517 20.19 3.81 23.13
C ASP A 517 20.51 4.85 22.04
N GLU A 518 21.77 5.27 21.94
CA GLU A 518 22.25 6.18 20.90
C GLU A 518 22.15 5.56 19.50
N ALA A 519 22.38 4.25 19.37
CA ALA A 519 22.28 3.55 18.08
C ALA A 519 20.84 3.45 17.60
N VAL A 520 19.88 3.22 18.50
CA VAL A 520 18.44 3.29 18.19
C VAL A 520 18.03 4.71 17.84
N ALA A 521 18.46 5.70 18.63
CA ALA A 521 18.19 7.11 18.38
C ALA A 521 18.78 7.58 17.04
N TYR A 522 19.90 7.01 16.61
CA TYR A 522 20.51 7.31 15.31
C TYR A 522 19.61 6.93 14.14
N LEU A 523 19.03 5.72 14.15
CA LEU A 523 18.08 5.31 13.11
C LEU A 523 16.84 6.21 13.11
N ALA A 524 16.32 6.58 14.29
CA ALA A 524 15.20 7.51 14.39
C ALA A 524 15.56 8.90 13.81
N ALA A 525 16.78 9.38 14.03
CA ALA A 525 17.27 10.63 13.45
C ALA A 525 17.38 10.55 11.92
N LEU A 526 17.84 9.41 11.36
CA LEU A 526 17.87 9.21 9.90
C LEU A 526 16.47 9.25 9.29
N LYS A 527 15.49 8.60 9.92
CA LYS A 527 14.07 8.65 9.52
C LYS A 527 13.54 10.08 9.54
N LYS A 528 13.74 10.79 10.66
CA LYS A 528 13.32 12.20 10.82
C LYS A 528 13.96 13.15 9.80
N ALA A 529 15.19 12.86 9.39
CA ALA A 529 15.92 13.64 8.39
C ALA A 529 15.59 13.24 6.93
N ASN A 530 14.61 12.35 6.70
CA ASN A 530 14.29 11.78 5.37
C ASN A 530 15.48 11.10 4.67
N ARG A 531 16.47 10.65 5.44
CA ARG A 531 17.66 9.93 4.98
C ARG A 531 17.54 8.42 5.11
N TYR A 532 16.51 7.92 5.79
CA TYR A 532 16.08 6.53 5.72
C TYR A 532 14.67 6.50 5.12
N GLN A 533 14.48 5.77 4.03
CA GLN A 533 13.20 5.66 3.32
C GLN A 533 12.93 4.17 3.03
N ALA A 534 11.67 3.75 3.18
CA ALA A 534 11.28 2.36 2.99
C ALA A 534 10.02 2.26 2.12
N ASP A 535 10.06 1.36 1.12
CA ASP A 535 8.92 0.93 0.32
C ASP A 535 8.74 -0.58 0.52
N VAL A 536 8.00 -0.96 1.56
CA VAL A 536 7.90 -2.34 2.03
C VAL A 536 6.46 -2.85 2.01
N TYR A 537 6.29 -4.12 1.65
CA TYR A 537 5.00 -4.75 1.42
C TYR A 537 4.89 -6.17 2.00
#